data_AF-A0A9E1HZ38-F1
#
_entry.id   AF-A0A9E1HZ38-F1
#
_cell.length_a   1.000
_cell.length_b   1.000
_cell.length_c   1.000
_cell.angle_alpha   90.00
_cell.angle_beta   90.00
_cell.angle_gamma   90.00
#
_symmetry.space_group_name_H-M   'P 1'
#
loop_
_entity.id
_entity.type
_entity.pdbx_description
1 polymer ?
#
loop_
_entity_poly.entity_id
_entity_poly.type
_entity_poly.pdbx_seq_one_letter_code
_entity_poly.pdbx_strand_id
1 'polypeptide(L)'
;MTSLEIDIESFSSVDLKKCGVYKYAESPDFEILLFGVSVDGGEVTVYDLASGDTVPEEIIKALSDDSVIKWAYNASFERVCLSVWLRRNYPQHFSSYSIEEDTIRNYLDPSSWRCSLVWGAYMGLPLSLEGIGKVLKLENQKMAEGKALIRYFCVPCKPTKANG
;
A
#
# COMPACT_ATOMS: atom_id res chain seq x y z
N MET A 1 11.00 0.78 17.04
CA MET A 1 9.91 0.50 16.12
C MET A 1 9.62 -0.99 16.17
N THR A 2 8.38 -1.35 16.40
CA THR A 2 7.87 -2.73 16.55
C THR A 2 6.70 -3.00 15.60
N SER A 3 5.88 -2.00 15.29
CA SER A 3 4.84 -2.08 14.26
C SER A 3 4.74 -0.83 13.41
N LEU A 4 4.21 -1.04 12.20
CA LEU A 4 3.80 -0.01 11.26
C LEU A 4 2.37 -0.30 10.80
N GLU A 5 1.48 0.68 10.87
CA GLU A 5 0.17 0.65 10.22
C GLU A 5 0.25 1.48 8.94
N ILE A 6 0.13 0.84 7.78
CA ILE A 6 0.46 1.42 6.48
C ILE A 6 -0.78 1.50 5.61
N ASP A 7 -0.93 2.62 4.91
CA ASP A 7 -1.89 2.83 3.82
C ASP A 7 -1.21 3.64 2.72
N ILE A 8 -1.42 3.28 1.46
CA ILE A 8 -0.80 3.98 0.32
C ILE A 8 -1.84 4.33 -0.74
N GLU A 9 -1.63 5.48 -1.39
CA GLU A 9 -2.31 5.82 -2.64
C GLU A 9 -1.30 5.75 -3.77
N SER A 10 -1.69 5.17 -4.91
CA SER A 10 -0.75 4.89 -6.00
C SER A 10 -1.38 5.11 -7.36
N PHE A 11 -0.55 5.31 -8.36
CA PHE A 11 -0.94 5.46 -9.76
C PHE A 11 -0.29 4.39 -10.63
N SER A 12 -1.00 3.94 -11.66
CA SER A 12 -0.44 3.26 -12.84
C SER A 12 -1.40 3.39 -14.03
N SER A 13 -0.86 3.42 -15.25
CA SER A 13 -1.67 3.27 -16.47
C SER A 13 -2.40 1.93 -16.59
N VAL A 14 -1.96 0.91 -15.85
CA VAL A 14 -2.56 -0.42 -15.87
C VAL A 14 -3.83 -0.44 -15.00
N ASP A 15 -4.90 -1.05 -15.50
CA ASP A 15 -6.13 -1.24 -14.71
C ASP A 15 -5.95 -2.34 -13.66
N LEU A 16 -5.89 -1.96 -12.39
CA LEU A 16 -5.73 -2.86 -11.24
C LEU A 16 -6.78 -3.98 -11.22
N LYS A 17 -8.04 -3.69 -11.55
CA LYS A 17 -9.13 -4.69 -11.48
C LYS A 17 -9.05 -5.71 -12.60
N LYS A 18 -8.47 -5.34 -13.74
CA LYS A 18 -8.31 -6.24 -14.89
C LYS A 18 -7.04 -7.08 -14.82
N CYS A 19 -5.97 -6.52 -14.25
CA CYS A 19 -4.63 -7.09 -14.35
C CYS A 19 -4.08 -7.63 -13.02
N GLY A 20 -4.71 -7.29 -11.89
CA GLY A 20 -4.20 -7.60 -10.56
C GLY A 20 -3.02 -6.72 -10.14
N VAL A 21 -2.66 -6.80 -8.87
CA VAL A 21 -1.68 -5.89 -8.25
C VAL A 21 -0.26 -6.03 -8.79
N TYR A 22 0.16 -7.24 -9.16
CA TYR A 22 1.52 -7.48 -9.64
C TYR A 22 1.81 -6.69 -10.92
N LYS A 23 1.00 -6.90 -11.97
CA LYS A 23 1.15 -6.18 -13.24
C LYS A 23 0.87 -4.69 -13.10
N TYR A 24 -0.01 -4.29 -12.18
CA TYR A 24 -0.25 -2.90 -11.84
C TYR A 24 1.01 -2.23 -11.27
N ALA A 25 1.60 -2.82 -10.22
CA ALA A 25 2.78 -2.28 -9.57
C ALA A 25 4.04 -2.34 -10.45
N GLU A 26 4.17 -3.36 -11.29
CA GLU A 26 5.32 -3.51 -12.19
C GLU A 26 5.32 -2.55 -13.38
N SER A 27 4.21 -1.84 -13.63
CA SER A 27 4.12 -0.89 -14.74
C SER A 27 5.27 0.14 -14.69
N PRO A 28 5.88 0.51 -15.84
CA PRO A 28 6.97 1.49 -15.85
C PRO A 28 6.60 2.84 -15.25
N ASP A 29 5.33 3.22 -15.33
CA ASP A 29 4.76 4.47 -14.80
C ASP A 29 4.09 4.30 -13.42
N PHE A 30 4.30 3.16 -12.75
CA PHE A 30 3.78 2.96 -11.40
C PHE A 30 4.50 3.87 -10.40
N GLU A 31 3.71 4.59 -9.61
CA GLU A 31 4.18 5.51 -8.56
C GLU A 31 3.32 5.39 -7.30
N ILE A 32 3.94 5.53 -6.14
CA ILE A 32 3.21 5.79 -4.88
C ILE A 32 3.10 7.30 -4.75
N LEU A 33 1.86 7.80 -4.63
CA LEU A 33 1.55 9.22 -4.54
C LEU A 33 1.55 9.69 -3.08
N LEU A 34 0.86 8.95 -2.22
CA LEU A 34 0.77 9.24 -0.79
C LEU A 34 1.21 8.01 0.01
N PHE A 35 1.97 8.24 1.07
CA PHE A 35 2.37 7.21 2.03
C PHE A 35 1.88 7.61 3.42
N GLY A 36 0.84 6.94 3.91
CA GLY A 36 0.32 7.08 5.26
C GLY A 36 0.90 6.02 6.17
N VAL A 37 1.37 6.42 7.35
CA VAL A 37 1.94 5.51 8.34
C VAL A 37 1.68 5.96 9.77
N SER A 38 1.30 5.01 10.63
CA SER A 38 1.45 5.13 12.08
C SER A 38 2.59 4.22 12.53
N VAL A 39 3.39 4.72 13.46
CA VAL A 39 4.54 4.00 14.04
C VAL A 39 4.18 3.63 15.47
N ASP A 40 4.24 2.33 15.79
CA ASP A 40 3.95 1.79 17.13
C ASP A 40 2.57 2.26 17.68
N GLY A 41 1.56 2.40 16.79
CA GLY A 41 0.22 2.88 17.15
C GLY A 41 0.13 4.36 17.52
N GLY A 42 1.15 5.15 17.19
CA GLY A 42 1.21 6.59 17.38
C GLY A 42 0.35 7.39 16.40
N GLU A 43 0.62 8.69 16.31
CA GLU A 43 -0.08 9.58 15.36
C GLU A 43 0.24 9.19 13.91
N VAL A 44 -0.76 9.31 13.03
CA VAL A 44 -0.60 9.04 11.61
C VAL A 44 0.13 10.20 10.95
N THR A 45 1.24 9.91 10.28
CA THR A 45 1.91 10.84 9.37
C THR A 45 1.59 10.47 7.93
N VAL A 46 1.29 11.46 7.09
CA VAL A 46 1.09 11.27 5.65
C VAL A 46 2.19 12.04 4.91
N TYR A 47 2.93 11.35 4.06
CA TYR A 47 3.95 11.94 3.17
C TYR A 47 3.36 12.06 1.76
N ASP A 48 3.38 13.27 1.20
CA ASP A 48 2.99 13.55 -0.18
C ASP A 48 4.20 13.39 -1.12
N LEU A 49 4.42 12.14 -1.54
CA LEU A 49 5.54 11.77 -2.41
C LEU A 49 5.41 12.40 -3.80
N ALA A 50 4.18 12.65 -4.27
CA ALA A 50 3.93 13.33 -5.52
C ALA A 50 4.34 14.82 -5.48
N SER A 51 4.31 15.44 -4.30
CA SER A 51 4.78 16.80 -4.05
C SER A 51 6.25 16.87 -3.59
N GLY A 52 6.95 15.73 -3.50
CA GLY A 52 8.37 15.65 -3.19
C GLY A 52 8.72 15.42 -1.72
N ASP A 53 7.76 15.07 -0.87
CA ASP A 53 8.05 14.64 0.50
C ASP A 53 8.91 13.36 0.50
N THR A 54 9.71 13.21 1.55
CA THR A 54 10.54 12.02 1.75
C THR A 54 10.14 11.28 3.03
N VAL A 55 10.01 9.97 2.91
CA VAL A 55 9.79 9.10 4.07
C VAL A 55 11.11 8.98 4.84
N PRO A 56 11.10 9.11 6.19
CA PRO A 56 12.28 8.92 7.02
C PRO A 56 12.97 7.56 6.79
N GLU A 57 14.31 7.56 6.83
CA GLU A 57 15.12 6.38 6.51
C GLU A 57 14.83 5.20 7.46
N GLU A 58 14.50 5.48 8.72
CA GLU A 58 14.14 4.47 9.71
C GLU A 58 12.83 3.73 9.34
N ILE A 59 11.86 4.42 8.74
CA ILE A 59 10.61 3.80 8.26
C ILE A 59 10.91 2.98 7.01
N ILE A 60 11.73 3.51 6.09
CA ILE A 60 12.14 2.79 4.86
C ILE A 60 12.85 1.47 5.22
N LYS A 61 13.79 1.50 6.18
CA LYS A 61 14.48 0.30 6.68
C LYS A 61 13.51 -0.70 7.29
N ALA A 62 12.55 -0.22 8.08
CA ALA A 62 11.58 -1.08 8.75
C ALA A 62 10.63 -1.83 7.80
N LEU A 63 10.41 -1.34 6.58
CA LEU A 63 9.60 -2.05 5.58
C LEU A 63 10.17 -3.43 5.23
N SER A 64 11.50 -3.58 5.22
CA SER A 64 12.21 -4.84 4.94
C SER A 64 12.71 -5.56 6.20
N ASP A 65 12.48 -4.99 7.38
CA ASP A 65 12.85 -5.61 8.65
C ASP A 65 11.73 -6.56 9.12
N ASP A 66 12.00 -7.86 9.15
CA ASP A 66 11.02 -8.87 9.54
C ASP A 66 10.75 -8.94 11.05
N SER A 67 11.53 -8.23 11.86
CA SER A 67 11.22 -8.02 13.28
C SER A 67 10.14 -6.96 13.50
N VAL A 68 9.86 -6.12 12.50
CA VAL A 68 8.80 -5.11 12.54
C VAL A 68 7.54 -5.65 11.87
N ILE A 69 6.40 -5.61 12.57
CA ILE A 69 5.11 -6.06 12.04
C ILE A 69 4.46 -4.95 11.21
N LYS A 70 4.12 -5.25 9.95
CA LYS A 70 3.41 -4.33 9.05
C LYS A 70 1.93 -4.69 9.00
N TRP A 71 1.07 -3.75 9.34
CA TRP A 71 -0.38 -3.85 9.26
C TRP A 71 -0.91 -3.05 8.09
N ALA A 72 -1.87 -3.61 7.36
CA ALA A 72 -2.61 -2.88 6.32
C ALA A 72 -3.99 -3.51 6.08
N TYR A 73 -4.93 -2.71 5.57
CA TYR A 73 -6.25 -3.20 5.18
C TYR A 73 -6.23 -3.63 3.71
N ASN A 74 -6.04 -4.93 3.48
CA ASN A 74 -5.65 -5.54 2.18
C ASN A 74 -4.13 -5.63 1.96
N ALA A 75 -3.35 -5.95 3.00
CA ALA A 75 -1.87 -6.01 3.03
C ALA A 75 -1.14 -6.61 1.81
N SER A 76 -1.77 -7.49 1.04
CA SER A 76 -1.19 -7.96 -0.22
C SER A 76 -0.96 -6.83 -1.22
N PHE A 77 -1.81 -5.81 -1.23
CA PHE A 77 -1.70 -4.67 -2.12
C PHE A 77 -0.48 -3.81 -1.74
N GLU A 78 -0.45 -3.36 -0.49
CA GLU A 78 0.60 -2.49 0.05
C GLU A 78 1.95 -3.18 -0.06
N ARG A 79 2.06 -4.46 0.33
CA ARG A 79 3.31 -5.23 0.25
C ARG A 79 3.86 -5.29 -1.17
N VAL A 80 3.01 -5.59 -2.17
CA VAL A 80 3.45 -5.72 -3.57
C VAL A 80 3.89 -4.36 -4.12
N CYS A 81 3.08 -3.32 -3.92
CA CYS A 81 3.41 -1.96 -4.34
C CYS A 81 4.71 -1.45 -3.70
N LEU A 82 4.87 -1.63 -2.39
CA LEU A 82 6.07 -1.21 -1.65
C LEU A 82 7.31 -2.00 -2.05
N SER A 83 7.17 -3.26 -2.42
CA SER A 83 8.27 -4.05 -2.96
C SER A 83 8.82 -3.44 -4.25
N VAL A 84 7.95 -3.03 -5.17
CA VAL A 84 8.37 -2.38 -6.41
C VAL A 84 8.97 -1.00 -6.12
N TRP A 85 8.32 -0.22 -5.26
CA TRP A 85 8.78 1.11 -4.89
C TRP A 85 10.16 1.10 -4.21
N LEU A 86 10.40 0.20 -3.26
CA LEU A 86 11.72 0.05 -2.62
C LEU A 86 12.79 -0.37 -3.62
N ARG A 87 12.51 -1.35 -4.49
CA ARG A 87 13.50 -1.76 -5.50
C ARG A 87 13.89 -0.63 -6.45
N ARG A 88 12.95 0.27 -6.77
CA ARG A 88 13.21 1.41 -7.67
C ARG A 88 13.93 2.56 -6.97
N ASN A 89 13.54 2.88 -5.73
CA ASN A 89 13.97 4.11 -5.06
C ASN A 89 15.02 3.89 -3.96
N TYR A 90 15.01 2.72 -3.32
CA TYR A 90 15.85 2.37 -2.18
C TYR A 90 16.37 0.93 -2.29
N PRO A 91 17.04 0.53 -3.39
CA PRO A 91 17.48 -0.84 -3.60
C PRO A 91 18.40 -1.35 -2.49
N GLN A 92 19.14 -0.47 -1.82
CA GLN A 92 19.99 -0.79 -0.67
C GLN A 92 19.22 -1.20 0.59
N HIS A 93 17.92 -0.87 0.67
CA HIS A 93 17.04 -1.23 1.79
C HIS A 93 16.04 -2.33 1.40
N PHE A 94 16.06 -2.82 0.16
CA PHE A 94 15.21 -3.92 -0.26
C PHE A 94 15.90 -5.25 0.05
N SER A 95 15.21 -6.11 0.81
CA SER A 95 15.58 -7.51 0.98
C SER A 95 14.42 -8.39 0.52
N SER A 96 14.70 -9.30 -0.40
CA SER A 96 13.74 -10.34 -0.78
C SER A 96 13.73 -11.44 0.28
N TYR A 97 12.65 -12.20 0.35
CA TYR A 97 12.59 -13.42 1.15
C TYR A 97 13.02 -14.65 0.35
N SER A 98 13.15 -15.78 1.07
CA SER A 98 13.49 -17.10 0.54
C SER A 98 14.95 -17.27 0.13
N ILE A 99 15.25 -18.33 -0.63
CA ILE A 99 16.59 -18.72 -1.08
C ILE A 99 16.95 -18.13 -2.45
N GLU A 100 18.25 -18.13 -2.76
CA GLU A 100 18.81 -17.71 -4.06
C GLU A 100 18.39 -18.58 -5.26
N GLU A 101 17.50 -19.55 -5.08
CA GLU A 101 16.92 -20.36 -6.14
C GLU A 101 15.40 -20.12 -6.31
N ASP A 102 14.77 -19.34 -5.42
CA ASP A 102 13.34 -19.04 -5.51
C ASP A 102 13.03 -18.19 -6.75
N THR A 103 12.01 -18.57 -7.52
CA THR A 103 11.53 -17.82 -8.68
C THR A 103 10.70 -16.59 -8.31
N ILE A 104 10.15 -16.56 -7.08
CA ILE A 104 9.32 -15.46 -6.56
C ILE A 104 10.19 -14.54 -5.70
N ARG A 105 11.26 -14.03 -6.31
CA ARG A 105 12.02 -12.90 -5.76
C ARG A 105 11.38 -11.60 -6.17
N ASN A 106 11.84 -10.51 -5.57
CA ASN A 106 11.40 -9.12 -5.83
C ASN A 106 10.22 -8.63 -4.97
N TYR A 107 9.84 -9.39 -3.95
CA TYR A 107 8.80 -8.97 -3.01
C TYR A 107 9.29 -9.04 -1.56
N LEU A 108 8.77 -8.16 -0.73
CA LEU A 108 8.99 -8.15 0.72
C LEU A 108 8.46 -9.45 1.34
N ASP A 109 9.11 -9.95 2.39
CA ASP A 109 8.71 -11.17 3.10
C ASP A 109 7.27 -11.03 3.62
N PRO A 110 6.36 -11.98 3.36
CA PRO A 110 4.98 -11.93 3.88
C PRO A 110 4.87 -12.25 5.39
N SER A 111 5.86 -12.88 6.02
CA SER A 111 5.80 -13.39 7.39
C SER A 111 5.59 -12.30 8.44
N SER A 112 6.12 -11.10 8.17
CA SER A 112 6.01 -9.91 9.02
C SER A 112 4.79 -9.03 8.68
N TRP A 113 3.92 -9.45 7.76
CA TRP A 113 2.72 -8.69 7.36
C TRP A 113 1.43 -9.24 7.97
N ARG A 114 0.51 -8.34 8.30
CA ARG A 114 -0.80 -8.66 8.88
C ARG A 114 -1.90 -7.88 8.16
N CYS A 115 -2.96 -8.59 7.82
CA CYS A 115 -4.05 -8.06 7.01
C CYS A 115 -5.34 -7.97 7.82
N SER A 116 -5.77 -6.76 8.15
CA SER A 116 -7.00 -6.51 8.90
C SER A 116 -8.25 -6.88 8.10
N LEU A 117 -8.22 -6.82 6.76
CA LEU A 117 -9.29 -7.34 5.89
C LEU A 117 -9.49 -8.85 6.07
N VAL A 118 -8.41 -9.63 6.10
CA VAL A 118 -8.47 -11.10 6.28
C VAL A 118 -8.97 -11.46 7.67
N TRP A 119 -8.53 -10.74 8.70
CA TRP A 119 -9.08 -10.89 10.06
C TRP A 119 -10.57 -10.57 10.12
N GLY A 120 -11.02 -9.48 9.49
CA GLY A 120 -12.44 -9.17 9.38
C GLY A 120 -13.22 -10.30 8.71
N ALA A 121 -12.71 -10.81 7.59
CA ALA A 121 -13.33 -11.92 6.86
C ALA A 121 -13.43 -13.19 7.74
N TYR A 122 -12.38 -13.52 8.49
CA TYR A 122 -12.35 -14.65 9.43
C TYR A 122 -13.44 -14.53 10.50
N MET A 123 -13.73 -13.30 10.95
CA MET A 123 -14.80 -13.01 11.90
C MET A 123 -16.20 -12.91 11.27
N GLY A 124 -16.34 -13.16 9.96
CA GLY A 124 -17.61 -13.03 9.23
C GLY A 124 -18.04 -11.58 8.99
N LEU A 125 -17.11 -10.62 9.08
CA LEU A 125 -17.37 -9.21 8.84
C LEU A 125 -17.28 -8.85 7.34
N PRO A 126 -17.87 -7.72 6.90
CA PRO A 126 -17.77 -7.28 5.52
C PRO A 126 -16.32 -7.06 5.05
N LEU A 127 -16.03 -7.42 3.80
CA LEU A 127 -14.68 -7.34 3.20
C LEU A 127 -14.22 -5.91 2.89
N SER A 128 -15.15 -4.97 2.76
CA SER A 128 -14.82 -3.57 2.47
C SER A 128 -14.58 -2.78 3.75
N LEU A 129 -13.59 -1.89 3.75
CA LEU A 129 -13.31 -1.01 4.89
C LEU A 129 -14.53 -0.18 5.31
N GLU A 130 -15.32 0.29 4.34
CA GLU A 130 -16.59 0.98 4.59
C GLU A 130 -17.61 0.07 5.31
N GLY A 131 -17.79 -1.15 4.82
CA GLY A 131 -18.72 -2.12 5.38
C GLY A 131 -18.34 -2.56 6.80
N ILE A 132 -17.07 -2.89 7.05
CA ILE A 132 -16.61 -3.27 8.38
C ILE A 132 -16.68 -2.08 9.35
N GLY A 133 -16.32 -0.87 8.90
CA GLY A 133 -16.43 0.35 9.70
C GLY A 133 -17.86 0.63 10.16
N LYS A 134 -18.85 0.41 9.28
CA LYS A 134 -20.28 0.54 9.59
C LYS A 134 -20.73 -0.47 10.63
N VAL A 135 -20.36 -1.75 10.48
CA VAL A 135 -20.76 -2.83 11.40
C VAL A 135 -20.14 -2.64 12.78
N LEU A 136 -18.86 -2.26 12.84
CA LEU A 136 -18.14 -2.03 14.09
C LEU A 136 -18.45 -0.66 14.73
N LYS A 137 -19.21 0.20 14.04
CA LYS A 137 -19.53 1.57 14.48
C LYS A 137 -18.28 2.36 14.86
N LEU A 138 -17.24 2.27 14.02
CA LEU A 138 -16.03 3.06 14.20
C LEU A 138 -16.39 4.55 14.22
N GLU A 139 -15.75 5.31 15.11
CA GLU A 139 -15.94 6.76 15.23
C GLU A 139 -15.67 7.45 13.89
N ASN A 140 -14.55 7.08 13.26
CA ASN A 140 -14.19 7.51 11.92
C ASN A 140 -14.66 6.49 10.89
N GLN A 141 -15.61 6.90 10.05
CA GLN A 141 -16.08 6.12 8.90
C GLN A 141 -15.26 6.44 7.65
N LYS A 142 -15.26 5.53 6.67
CA LYS A 142 -14.61 5.79 5.38
C LYS A 142 -15.22 7.02 4.71
N MET A 143 -14.39 8.03 4.43
CA MET A 143 -14.83 9.27 3.77
C MET A 143 -15.28 8.98 2.34
N ALA A 144 -16.44 9.52 1.95
CA ALA A 144 -16.96 9.36 0.60
C ALA A 144 -16.20 10.21 -0.42
N GLU A 145 -15.74 11.39 0.02
CA GLU A 145 -14.99 12.39 -0.73
C GLU A 145 -13.65 11.82 -1.22
N GLY A 146 -12.97 11.04 -0.38
CA GLY A 146 -11.70 10.39 -0.71
C GLY A 146 -11.80 9.52 -1.97
N LYS A 147 -12.95 8.89 -2.22
CA LYS A 147 -13.16 8.07 -3.42
C LYS A 147 -13.11 8.87 -4.72
N ALA A 148 -13.57 10.12 -4.69
CA ALA A 148 -13.51 11.01 -5.86
C ALA A 148 -12.07 11.48 -6.10
N LEU A 149 -11.34 11.81 -5.03
CA LEU A 149 -9.94 12.24 -5.11
C LEU A 149 -9.03 11.11 -5.61
N ILE A 150 -9.17 9.89 -5.09
CA ILE A 150 -8.42 8.71 -5.59
C ILE A 150 -8.69 8.52 -7.07
N ARG A 151 -9.95 8.61 -7.53
CA ARG A 151 -10.24 8.47 -8.96
C ARG A 151 -9.61 9.56 -9.81
N TYR A 152 -9.49 10.78 -9.30
CA TYR A 152 -8.94 11.90 -10.03
C TYR A 152 -7.42 11.80 -10.16
N PHE A 153 -6.72 11.40 -9.09
CA PHE A 153 -5.25 11.38 -9.05
C PHE A 153 -4.63 10.01 -9.38
N CYS A 154 -5.30 8.91 -9.03
CA CYS A 154 -4.73 7.55 -9.08
C CYS A 154 -5.14 6.76 -10.33
N VAL A 155 -6.09 7.25 -11.13
CA VAL A 155 -6.61 6.53 -12.29
C VAL A 155 -6.33 7.34 -13.56
N PRO A 156 -5.81 6.72 -14.63
CA PRO A 156 -5.61 7.41 -15.91
C PRO A 156 -6.88 8.09 -16.38
N CYS A 157 -6.77 9.37 -16.72
CA CYS A 157 -7.91 10.10 -17.26
C CYS A 157 -8.27 9.50 -18.62
N LYS A 158 -9.55 9.16 -18.82
CA LYS A 158 -10.00 8.69 -20.14
C LYS A 158 -9.76 9.81 -21.15
N PRO A 159 -9.28 9.47 -22.37
CA PRO A 159 -9.17 10.46 -23.43
C PRO A 159 -10.51 11.12 -23.71
N THR A 160 -10.50 12.44 -23.74
CA THR A 160 -11.55 13.35 -24.16
C THR A 160 -10.94 14.32 -25.18
N LYS A 161 -11.75 15.06 -25.93
CA LYS A 161 -11.25 16.06 -26.88
C LYS A 161 -10.35 17.15 -26.28
N ALA A 162 -10.30 17.29 -24.95
CA ALA A 162 -9.53 18.33 -24.26
C ALA A 162 -8.18 17.83 -23.69
N ASN A 163 -8.02 16.52 -23.53
CA ASN A 163 -6.80 15.87 -23.02
C ASN A 163 -6.28 14.79 -23.99
N GLY A 164 -6.69 14.91 -25.26
CA GLY A 164 -6.34 14.09 -26.42
C GLY A 164 -6.77 14.79 -27.70
#